data_AF-A0A2M8KMA2-F1
#
_entry.id   AF-A0A2M8KMA2-F1
#
_cell.length_a   1.000
_cell.length_b   1.000
_cell.length_c   1.000
_cell.angle_alpha   90.00
_cell.angle_beta   90.00
_cell.angle_gamma   90.00
#
_symmetry.space_group_name_H-M   'P 1'
#
loop_
_entity.id
_entity.type
_entity.pdbx_description
1 polymer ?
#
loop_
_entity_poly.entity_id
_entity_poly.type
_entity_poly.pdbx_seq_one_letter_code
_entity_poly.pdbx_strand_id
1 'polypeptide(L)'
;MNIEKIIGDLFSKKLNIYDAIVKIKKSPNKYKTQLRKLLVIHKHPYIRLFCAWSLGEIEDTESFDLLTKQYYIEKDDNVRTNIVRALFLIKPYKFSQKNLKTFFLERYYPIPIMDLKFFIFNKNFHNKINFLSIYTKLNDSFEKIELLRHIKLFKFKRKKLLTLFKKELEEEKNILIKSELILAIANLNDPNSLSTLISYYDMYKKDFTNSIFLAYAFVSGVNFLCQTKAYNILYSLYINYNEILLRGR
;
A
#
# COMPACT_ATOMS: atom_id res chain seq x y z
N MET A 1 -31.96 -15.20 -7.60
CA MET A 1 -31.45 -13.96 -8.22
C MET A 1 -30.29 -14.27 -9.16
N ASN A 2 -30.49 -14.05 -10.46
CA ASN A 2 -29.48 -14.18 -11.52
C ASN A 2 -28.59 -12.92 -11.57
N ILE A 3 -27.39 -13.01 -12.17
CA ILE A 3 -26.46 -11.89 -12.32
C ILE A 3 -27.07 -10.71 -13.08
N GLU A 4 -27.95 -10.98 -14.04
CA GLU A 4 -28.63 -9.97 -14.85
C GLU A 4 -29.51 -9.06 -13.99
N LYS A 5 -30.17 -9.61 -12.97
CA LYS A 5 -30.94 -8.82 -12.01
C LYS A 5 -30.02 -7.93 -11.17
N ILE A 6 -28.88 -8.44 -10.72
CA ILE A 6 -27.88 -7.63 -9.98
C ILE A 6 -27.43 -6.45 -10.85
N ILE A 7 -27.14 -6.71 -12.12
CA ILE A 7 -26.71 -5.69 -13.08
C ILE A 7 -27.82 -4.66 -13.34
N GLY A 8 -29.06 -5.11 -13.53
CA GLY A 8 -30.21 -4.21 -13.68
C GLY A 8 -30.43 -3.34 -12.45
N ASP A 9 -30.28 -3.90 -11.26
CA ASP A 9 -30.40 -3.17 -9.99
C ASP A 9 -29.23 -2.17 -9.80
N LEU A 10 -28.02 -2.49 -10.27
CA LEU A 10 -26.87 -1.57 -10.29
C LEU A 10 -27.13 -0.38 -11.22
N PHE A 11 -27.61 -0.61 -12.45
CA PHE A 11 -27.91 0.46 -13.40
C PHE A 11 -29.06 1.36 -12.92
N SER A 12 -30.10 0.77 -12.33
CA SER A 12 -31.24 1.51 -11.78
C SER A 12 -30.96 2.12 -10.41
N LYS A 13 -29.73 2.00 -9.88
CA LYS A 13 -29.30 2.50 -8.56
C LYS A 13 -30.14 1.95 -7.39
N LYS A 14 -30.85 0.85 -7.58
CA LYS A 14 -31.57 0.13 -6.51
C LYS A 14 -30.62 -0.68 -5.63
N LEU A 15 -29.40 -0.90 -6.12
CA LEU A 15 -28.34 -1.62 -5.43
C LEU A 15 -27.04 -0.87 -5.66
N ASN A 16 -26.29 -0.56 -4.61
CA ASN A 16 -24.94 -0.04 -4.76
C ASN A 16 -23.94 -1.19 -5.01
N ILE A 17 -22.74 -0.84 -5.48
CA ILE A 17 -21.73 -1.83 -5.85
C ILE A 17 -21.25 -2.67 -4.66
N TYR A 18 -21.17 -2.10 -3.47
CA TYR A 18 -20.73 -2.80 -2.26
C TYR A 18 -21.73 -3.88 -1.86
N ASP A 19 -23.02 -3.54 -1.84
CA ASP A 19 -24.10 -4.48 -1.52
C ASP A 19 -24.22 -5.58 -2.59
N ALA A 20 -23.98 -5.23 -3.85
CA ALA A 20 -23.91 -6.22 -4.93
C ALA A 20 -22.78 -7.23 -4.69
N ILE A 21 -21.58 -6.75 -4.34
CA ILE A 21 -20.43 -7.61 -4.02
C ILE A 21 -20.72 -8.49 -2.80
N VAL A 22 -21.31 -7.93 -1.73
CA VAL A 22 -21.71 -8.71 -0.54
C VAL A 22 -22.65 -9.86 -0.93
N LYS A 23 -23.60 -9.62 -1.85
CA LYS A 23 -24.48 -10.68 -2.37
C LYS A 23 -23.71 -11.73 -3.17
N ILE A 24 -22.74 -11.33 -4.01
CA ILE A 24 -21.88 -12.27 -4.75
C ILE A 24 -21.09 -13.17 -3.79
N LYS A 25 -20.49 -12.59 -2.74
CA LYS A 25 -19.68 -13.32 -1.74
C LYS A 25 -20.47 -14.40 -1.00
N LYS A 26 -21.79 -14.21 -0.81
CA LYS A 26 -22.65 -15.23 -0.19
C LYS A 26 -22.85 -16.48 -1.04
N SER A 27 -22.62 -16.42 -2.35
CA SER A 27 -22.76 -17.59 -3.22
C SER A 27 -21.78 -17.54 -4.41
N PRO A 28 -20.45 -17.61 -4.19
CA PRO A 28 -19.45 -17.35 -5.23
C PRO A 28 -19.55 -18.27 -6.45
N ASN A 29 -19.74 -19.57 -6.21
CA ASN A 29 -19.81 -20.60 -7.26
C ASN A 29 -20.97 -20.38 -8.23
N LYS A 30 -22.04 -19.71 -7.78
CA LYS A 30 -23.20 -19.38 -8.62
C LYS A 30 -22.86 -18.33 -9.68
N TYR A 31 -21.97 -17.39 -9.36
CA TYR A 31 -21.76 -16.19 -10.16
C TYR A 31 -20.44 -16.19 -10.92
N LYS A 32 -19.42 -16.92 -10.46
CA LYS A 32 -18.05 -16.84 -11.01
C LYS A 32 -17.98 -16.98 -12.54
N THR A 33 -18.67 -17.96 -13.12
CA THR A 33 -18.66 -18.19 -14.58
C THR A 33 -19.22 -16.99 -15.35
N GLN A 34 -20.32 -16.42 -14.86
CA GLN A 34 -20.94 -15.26 -15.49
C GLN A 34 -20.09 -14.00 -15.32
N LEU A 35 -19.50 -13.80 -14.13
CA LEU A 35 -18.58 -12.68 -13.86
C LEU A 35 -17.37 -12.71 -14.80
N ARG A 36 -16.74 -13.88 -14.99
CA ARG A 36 -15.63 -14.07 -15.95
C ARG A 36 -16.04 -13.70 -17.36
N LYS A 37 -17.21 -14.15 -17.82
CA LYS A 37 -17.73 -13.85 -19.16
C LYS A 37 -17.97 -12.35 -19.33
N LEU A 38 -18.69 -11.73 -18.39
CA LEU A 38 -19.07 -10.31 -18.44
C LEU A 38 -17.88 -9.37 -18.36
N LEU A 39 -16.85 -9.72 -17.59
CA LEU A 39 -15.59 -8.97 -17.55
C LEU A 39 -15.00 -8.80 -18.96
N VAL A 40 -15.11 -9.80 -19.83
CA VAL A 40 -14.52 -9.75 -21.18
C VAL A 40 -15.44 -9.05 -22.18
N ILE A 41 -16.72 -9.41 -22.19
CA ILE A 41 -17.61 -9.07 -23.31
C ILE A 41 -18.50 -7.85 -23.05
N HIS A 42 -18.66 -7.42 -21.78
CA HIS A 42 -19.67 -6.42 -21.47
C HIS A 42 -19.22 -5.03 -21.96
N LYS A 43 -20.08 -4.35 -22.71
CA LYS A 43 -19.76 -3.06 -23.34
C LYS A 43 -19.52 -1.94 -22.32
N HIS A 44 -20.28 -1.94 -21.22
CA HIS A 44 -20.21 -0.88 -20.20
C HIS A 44 -19.05 -1.11 -19.21
N PRO A 45 -18.09 -0.16 -19.07
CA PRO A 45 -16.94 -0.30 -18.17
C PRO A 45 -17.32 -0.53 -16.70
N TYR A 46 -18.34 0.16 -16.20
CA TYR A 46 -18.84 -0.02 -14.83
C TYR A 46 -19.16 -1.48 -14.47
N ILE A 47 -19.71 -2.26 -15.41
CA ILE A 47 -20.00 -3.68 -15.17
C ILE A 47 -18.72 -4.51 -15.22
N ARG A 48 -17.80 -4.23 -16.14
CA ARG A 48 -16.48 -4.90 -16.16
C ARG A 48 -15.70 -4.64 -14.87
N LEU A 49 -15.75 -3.42 -14.35
CA LEU A 49 -15.20 -3.02 -13.05
C LEU A 49 -15.82 -3.85 -11.93
N PHE A 50 -17.16 -3.89 -11.84
CA PHE A 50 -17.87 -4.70 -10.85
C PHE A 50 -17.48 -6.18 -10.94
N CYS A 51 -17.34 -6.72 -12.15
CA CYS A 51 -16.92 -8.10 -12.36
C CYS A 51 -15.48 -8.34 -11.89
N ALA A 52 -14.53 -7.48 -12.25
CA ALA A 52 -13.15 -7.57 -11.79
C ALA A 52 -13.08 -7.54 -10.26
N TRP A 53 -13.73 -6.56 -9.62
CA TRP A 53 -13.76 -6.44 -8.17
C TRP A 53 -14.39 -7.68 -7.51
N SER A 54 -15.54 -8.12 -8.00
CA SER A 54 -16.23 -9.29 -7.47
C SER A 54 -15.38 -10.56 -7.55
N LEU A 55 -14.64 -10.76 -8.64
CA LEU A 55 -13.74 -11.92 -8.82
C LEU A 55 -12.58 -11.90 -7.80
N GLY A 56 -12.05 -10.71 -7.48
CA GLY A 56 -11.06 -10.54 -6.42
C GLY A 56 -11.62 -10.84 -5.03
N GLU A 57 -12.80 -10.32 -4.71
CA GLU A 57 -13.43 -10.45 -3.38
C GLU A 57 -13.90 -11.87 -3.04
N ILE A 58 -14.11 -12.69 -4.07
CA ILE A 58 -14.38 -14.12 -3.89
C ILE A 58 -13.12 -15.00 -4.08
N GLU A 59 -11.95 -14.37 -4.20
CA GLU A 59 -10.65 -15.04 -4.34
C GLU A 59 -10.65 -16.09 -5.47
N ASP A 60 -11.24 -15.75 -6.63
CA ASP A 60 -11.40 -16.69 -7.73
C ASP A 60 -10.05 -17.00 -8.42
N THR A 61 -9.29 -17.94 -7.86
CA THR A 61 -7.91 -18.22 -8.31
C THR A 61 -7.78 -18.69 -9.76
N GLU A 62 -8.83 -19.28 -10.32
CA GLU A 62 -8.91 -19.69 -11.73
C GLU A 62 -8.98 -18.49 -12.68
N SER A 63 -9.43 -17.32 -12.20
CA SER A 63 -9.51 -16.09 -12.99
C SER A 63 -8.16 -15.38 -13.16
N PHE A 64 -7.08 -15.86 -12.53
CA PHE A 64 -5.80 -15.15 -12.56
C PHE A 64 -5.28 -14.90 -13.98
N ASP A 65 -5.26 -15.92 -14.83
CA ASP A 65 -4.72 -15.79 -16.20
C ASP A 65 -5.67 -14.96 -17.09
N LEU A 66 -6.99 -15.07 -16.86
CA LEU A 66 -8.00 -14.24 -17.52
C LEU A 66 -7.80 -12.76 -17.17
N LEU A 67 -7.72 -12.43 -15.88
CA LEU A 67 -7.51 -11.07 -15.38
C LEU A 67 -6.19 -10.49 -15.90
N THR A 68 -5.12 -11.29 -15.91
CA THR A 68 -3.82 -10.86 -16.44
C THR A 68 -3.91 -10.50 -17.92
N LYS A 69 -4.57 -11.34 -18.74
CA LYS A 69 -4.81 -11.04 -20.16
C LYS A 69 -5.69 -9.80 -20.34
N GLN A 70 -6.77 -9.70 -19.57
CA GLN A 70 -7.72 -8.60 -19.64
C GLN A 70 -7.05 -7.26 -19.31
N TYR A 71 -6.14 -7.21 -18.34
CA TYR A 71 -5.37 -6.00 -18.00
C TYR A 71 -4.71 -5.36 -19.23
N TYR A 72 -4.09 -6.18 -20.09
CA TYR A 72 -3.33 -5.69 -21.25
C TYR A 72 -4.20 -5.20 -22.42
N ILE A 73 -5.48 -5.56 -22.46
CA ILE A 73 -6.42 -5.16 -23.53
C ILE A 73 -7.48 -4.16 -23.05
N GLU A 74 -7.65 -4.02 -21.74
CA GLU A 74 -8.65 -3.12 -21.16
C GLU A 74 -8.26 -1.66 -21.35
N LYS A 75 -9.21 -0.87 -21.86
CA LYS A 75 -9.00 0.55 -22.19
C LYS A 75 -9.39 1.46 -21.05
N ASP A 76 -10.36 1.06 -20.22
CA ASP A 76 -10.83 1.86 -19.09
C ASP A 76 -9.89 1.72 -17.89
N ASP A 77 -9.39 2.85 -17.42
CA ASP A 77 -8.41 2.92 -16.33
C ASP A 77 -8.97 2.36 -15.02
N ASN A 78 -10.23 2.68 -14.68
CA ASN A 78 -10.86 2.21 -13.45
C ASN A 78 -11.06 0.69 -13.47
N VAL A 79 -11.38 0.13 -14.64
CA VAL A 79 -11.44 -1.33 -14.82
C VAL A 79 -10.05 -1.94 -14.65
N ARG A 80 -9.00 -1.38 -15.28
CA ARG A 80 -7.62 -1.86 -15.12
C ARG A 80 -7.18 -1.85 -13.65
N THR A 81 -7.46 -0.78 -12.93
CA THR A 81 -7.18 -0.67 -11.49
C THR A 81 -7.85 -1.80 -10.69
N ASN A 82 -9.13 -2.09 -10.97
CA ASN A 82 -9.84 -3.15 -10.27
C ASN A 82 -9.40 -4.56 -10.68
N ILE A 83 -8.92 -4.74 -11.93
CA ILE A 83 -8.27 -5.98 -12.36
C ILE A 83 -6.98 -6.20 -11.55
N VAL A 84 -6.14 -5.17 -11.39
CA VAL A 84 -4.90 -5.25 -10.61
C VAL A 84 -5.19 -5.55 -9.15
N ARG A 85 -6.19 -4.89 -8.54
CA ARG A 85 -6.65 -5.21 -7.19
C ARG A 85 -7.07 -6.68 -7.06
N ALA A 86 -7.90 -7.16 -7.98
CA ALA A 86 -8.37 -8.55 -7.97
C ALA A 86 -7.20 -9.55 -8.09
N LEU A 87 -6.25 -9.25 -8.96
CA LEU A 87 -5.01 -9.98 -9.14
C LEU A 87 -4.19 -10.09 -7.83
N PHE A 88 -4.07 -8.98 -7.07
CA PHE A 88 -3.42 -8.99 -5.75
C PHE A 88 -4.20 -9.74 -4.67
N LEU A 89 -5.53 -9.66 -4.67
CA LEU A 89 -6.35 -10.45 -3.74
C LEU A 89 -6.21 -11.95 -4.01
N ILE A 90 -6.13 -12.35 -5.28
CA ILE A 90 -6.07 -13.74 -5.69
C ILE A 90 -4.70 -14.38 -5.41
N LYS A 91 -3.62 -13.80 -5.98
CA LYS A 91 -2.27 -14.38 -5.91
C LYS A 91 -1.21 -13.27 -5.87
N PRO A 92 -1.06 -12.58 -4.72
CA PRO A 92 -0.17 -11.41 -4.62
C PRO A 92 1.30 -11.76 -4.88
N TYR A 93 1.71 -13.00 -4.64
CA TYR A 93 3.07 -13.51 -4.80
C TYR A 93 3.45 -13.91 -6.24
N LYS A 94 2.49 -14.02 -7.17
CA LYS A 94 2.74 -14.56 -8.52
C LYS A 94 3.33 -13.53 -9.50
N PHE A 95 3.33 -12.24 -9.15
CA PHE A 95 3.78 -11.19 -10.06
C PHE A 95 5.31 -11.08 -10.15
N SER A 96 5.81 -10.94 -11.38
CA SER A 96 7.21 -10.61 -11.66
C SER A 96 7.48 -9.12 -11.41
N GLN A 97 8.75 -8.75 -11.23
CA GLN A 97 9.14 -7.34 -11.10
C GLN A 97 8.69 -6.49 -12.31
N LYS A 98 8.63 -7.09 -13.51
CA LYS A 98 8.13 -6.41 -14.73
C LYS A 98 6.66 -6.06 -14.57
N ASN A 99 5.82 -7.03 -14.18
CA ASN A 99 4.39 -6.79 -13.95
C ASN A 99 4.19 -5.72 -12.88
N LEU A 100 4.94 -5.79 -11.78
CA LEU A 100 4.81 -4.81 -10.70
C LEU A 100 5.20 -3.40 -11.18
N LYS A 101 6.32 -3.25 -11.89
CA LYS A 101 6.69 -1.96 -12.49
C LYS A 101 5.62 -1.44 -13.43
N THR A 102 5.06 -2.29 -14.30
CA THR A 102 3.94 -1.95 -15.18
C THR A 102 2.76 -1.41 -14.37
N PHE A 103 2.29 -2.16 -13.37
CA PHE A 103 1.15 -1.77 -12.53
C PHE A 103 1.37 -0.48 -11.74
N PHE A 104 2.63 -0.17 -11.37
CA PHE A 104 2.96 1.07 -10.63
C PHE A 104 3.27 2.28 -11.51
N LEU A 105 3.80 2.07 -12.72
CA LEU A 105 4.39 3.14 -13.52
C LEU A 105 3.55 3.52 -14.75
N GLU A 106 2.61 2.67 -15.18
CA GLU A 106 1.72 2.98 -16.28
C GLU A 106 0.63 3.98 -15.87
N ARG A 107 1.00 5.25 -15.99
CA ARG A 107 0.29 6.53 -16.24
C ARG A 107 -1.14 6.81 -15.75
N TYR A 108 -1.95 5.88 -15.28
CA TYR A 108 -3.29 6.19 -14.80
C TYR A 108 -3.68 5.33 -13.61
N TYR A 109 -3.67 6.02 -12.47
CA TYR A 109 -4.38 5.69 -11.26
C TYR A 109 -3.86 4.50 -10.47
N PRO A 110 -3.80 4.69 -9.15
CA PRO A 110 -2.94 3.94 -8.27
C PRO A 110 -3.40 2.48 -8.34
N ILE A 111 -2.46 1.53 -8.28
CA ILE A 111 -2.77 0.35 -7.47
C ILE A 111 -3.40 0.93 -6.21
N PRO A 112 -4.70 0.74 -5.92
CA PRO A 112 -5.37 1.43 -4.83
C PRO A 112 -4.44 1.27 -3.66
N ILE A 113 -3.87 2.35 -3.17
CA ILE A 113 -2.59 2.22 -2.48
C ILE A 113 -2.77 1.42 -1.16
N MET A 114 -4.02 1.20 -0.74
CA MET A 114 -4.48 0.15 0.19
C MET A 114 -4.06 -1.30 -0.16
N ASP A 115 -3.66 -1.56 -1.39
CA ASP A 115 -3.20 -2.83 -1.92
C ASP A 115 -1.66 -2.91 -1.85
N LEU A 116 -0.96 -1.83 -1.47
CA LEU A 116 0.47 -1.86 -1.08
C LEU A 116 0.75 -2.91 -0.01
N LYS A 117 -0.21 -3.14 0.90
CA LYS A 117 -0.12 -4.20 1.90
C LYS A 117 0.10 -5.58 1.30
N PHE A 118 -0.45 -5.86 0.11
CA PHE A 118 -0.31 -7.16 -0.54
C PHE A 118 1.10 -7.40 -1.08
N PHE A 119 1.88 -6.34 -1.29
CA PHE A 119 3.27 -6.45 -1.75
C PHE A 119 4.22 -6.99 -0.69
N ILE A 120 3.84 -6.90 0.58
CA ILE A 120 4.57 -7.58 1.67
C ILE A 120 4.72 -9.07 1.33
N PHE A 121 3.69 -9.67 0.71
CA PHE A 121 3.68 -11.08 0.31
C PHE A 121 4.44 -11.37 -1.00
N ASN A 122 4.94 -10.36 -1.71
CA ASN A 122 5.66 -10.53 -2.98
C ASN A 122 7.16 -10.24 -2.83
N LYS A 123 7.96 -11.30 -2.71
CA LYS A 123 9.45 -11.21 -2.62
C LYS A 123 10.10 -10.50 -3.82
N ASN A 124 9.44 -10.44 -4.98
CA ASN A 124 9.97 -9.71 -6.14
C ASN A 124 9.78 -8.20 -6.08
N PHE A 125 9.03 -7.69 -5.09
CA PHE A 125 8.83 -6.27 -4.90
C PHE A 125 9.87 -5.63 -3.99
N HIS A 126 10.16 -6.28 -2.87
CA HIS A 126 11.00 -5.77 -1.79
C HIS A 126 12.33 -5.23 -2.30
N ASN A 127 12.60 -3.95 -2.05
CA ASN A 127 13.84 -3.26 -2.39
C ASN A 127 14.19 -3.27 -3.89
N LYS A 128 13.21 -3.49 -4.78
CA LYS A 128 13.43 -3.51 -6.23
C LYS A 128 12.87 -2.31 -6.99
N ILE A 129 11.97 -1.55 -6.38
CA ILE A 129 11.39 -0.33 -6.96
C ILE A 129 11.87 0.90 -6.18
N ASN A 130 12.28 1.95 -6.89
CA ASN A 130 12.80 3.17 -6.28
C ASN A 130 11.65 4.04 -5.73
N PHE A 131 11.59 4.22 -4.42
CA PHE A 131 10.58 5.03 -3.74
C PHE A 131 10.41 6.41 -4.37
N LEU A 132 11.53 7.12 -4.58
CA LEU A 132 11.55 8.49 -5.09
C LEU A 132 10.97 8.61 -6.49
N SER A 133 11.10 7.57 -7.32
CA SER A 133 10.59 7.60 -8.69
C SER A 133 9.06 7.65 -8.78
N ILE A 134 8.39 7.28 -7.67
CA ILE A 134 6.94 7.26 -7.51
C ILE A 134 6.51 8.47 -6.68
N TYR A 135 7.09 8.64 -5.49
CA TYR A 135 6.65 9.63 -4.51
C TYR A 135 6.57 11.06 -5.06
N THR A 136 7.54 11.47 -5.89
CA THR A 136 7.58 12.84 -6.45
C THR A 136 6.53 13.11 -7.51
N LYS A 137 5.80 12.09 -7.96
CA LYS A 137 4.74 12.20 -8.97
C LYS A 137 3.33 12.19 -8.36
N LEU A 138 3.23 11.93 -7.06
CA LEU A 138 1.95 11.83 -6.36
C LEU A 138 1.44 13.23 -6.02
N ASN A 139 0.23 13.53 -6.49
CA ASN A 139 -0.48 14.77 -6.15
C ASN A 139 -1.54 14.53 -5.06
N ASP A 140 -2.02 13.30 -4.91
CA ASP A 140 -3.05 12.96 -3.95
C ASP A 140 -2.48 12.73 -2.53
N SER A 141 -3.15 13.31 -1.54
CA SER A 141 -2.71 13.24 -0.14
C SER A 141 -2.81 11.83 0.44
N PHE A 142 -3.86 11.09 0.08
CA PHE A 142 -4.06 9.73 0.57
C PHE A 142 -3.03 8.77 -0.02
N GLU A 143 -2.73 8.92 -1.31
CA GLU A 143 -1.66 8.17 -1.99
C GLU A 143 -0.30 8.39 -1.33
N LYS A 144 0.05 9.64 -0.99
CA LYS A 144 1.29 9.96 -0.27
C LYS A 144 1.36 9.27 1.10
N ILE A 145 0.31 9.40 1.91
CA ILE A 145 0.21 8.84 3.28
C ILE A 145 0.56 7.35 3.25
N GLU A 146 -0.10 6.62 2.38
CA GLU A 146 0.04 5.17 2.35
C GLU A 146 1.35 4.70 1.71
N LEU A 147 1.92 5.46 0.76
CA LEU A 147 3.28 5.18 0.27
C LEU A 147 4.31 5.36 1.40
N LEU A 148 4.16 6.41 2.22
CA LEU A 148 5.01 6.66 3.39
C LEU A 148 4.92 5.51 4.40
N ARG A 149 3.71 5.02 4.71
CA ARG A 149 3.48 3.86 5.59
C ARG A 149 4.24 2.61 5.13
N HIS A 150 4.34 2.40 3.83
CA HIS A 150 4.95 1.22 3.23
C HIS A 150 6.37 1.46 2.70
N ILE A 151 7.04 2.54 3.13
CA ILE A 151 8.36 2.94 2.63
C ILE A 151 9.38 1.80 2.64
N LYS A 152 9.36 0.94 3.67
CA LYS A 152 10.27 -0.21 3.84
C LYS A 152 10.21 -1.24 2.71
N LEU A 153 9.14 -1.26 1.91
CA LEU A 153 9.02 -2.15 0.76
C LEU A 153 9.86 -1.68 -0.43
N PHE A 154 10.27 -0.41 -0.44
CA PHE A 154 10.91 0.22 -1.58
C PHE A 154 12.43 0.33 -1.39
N LYS A 155 13.13 0.43 -2.53
CA LYS A 155 14.54 0.82 -2.56
C LYS A 155 14.66 2.33 -2.38
N PHE A 156 15.51 2.77 -1.46
CA PHE A 156 15.81 4.18 -1.28
C PHE A 156 17.21 4.42 -0.71
N LYS A 157 17.70 5.66 -0.84
CA LYS A 157 18.93 6.14 -0.18
C LYS A 157 18.52 6.93 1.06
N ARG A 158 18.80 6.40 2.25
CA ARG A 158 18.38 6.96 3.56
C ARG A 158 18.66 8.46 3.70
N LYS A 159 19.94 8.86 3.58
CA LYS A 159 20.37 10.26 3.64
C LYS A 159 19.59 11.19 2.69
N LYS A 160 19.39 10.77 1.43
CA LYS A 160 18.66 11.57 0.43
C LYS A 160 17.19 11.75 0.80
N LEU A 161 16.54 10.68 1.27
CA LEU A 161 15.15 10.76 1.71
C LEU A 161 14.98 11.54 3.01
N LEU A 162 15.91 11.42 3.95
CA LEU A 162 15.86 12.20 5.19
C LEU A 162 15.89 13.70 4.89
N THR A 163 16.77 14.14 3.98
CA THR A 163 16.83 15.55 3.56
C THR A 163 15.52 16.00 2.91
N LEU A 164 14.93 15.17 2.03
CA LEU A 164 13.64 15.48 1.40
C LEU A 164 12.51 15.56 2.43
N PHE A 165 12.37 14.55 3.28
CA PHE A 165 11.29 14.50 4.27
C PHE A 165 11.41 15.57 5.33
N LYS A 166 12.63 15.97 5.72
CA LYS A 166 12.82 17.12 6.61
C LYS A 166 12.22 18.39 5.98
N LYS A 167 12.57 18.67 4.72
CA LYS A 167 12.06 19.84 4.00
C LYS A 167 10.53 19.77 3.87
N GLU A 168 9.99 18.63 3.45
CA GLU A 168 8.54 18.47 3.28
C GLU A 168 7.80 18.57 4.62
N LEU A 169 8.36 18.09 5.72
CA LEU A 169 7.76 18.17 7.05
C LEU A 169 7.63 19.63 7.56
N GLU A 170 8.53 20.52 7.14
CA GLU A 170 8.48 21.96 7.43
C GLU A 170 7.43 22.69 6.55
N GLU A 171 7.30 22.28 5.29
CA GLU A 171 6.41 22.94 4.29
C GLU A 171 4.97 22.41 4.30
N GLU A 172 4.76 21.15 4.68
CA GLU A 172 3.47 20.48 4.63
C GLU A 172 2.47 21.12 5.60
N LYS A 173 1.20 21.18 5.21
CA LYS A 173 0.11 21.72 6.04
C LYS A 173 -0.82 20.62 6.55
N ASN A 174 -0.93 19.51 5.82
CA ASN A 174 -1.76 18.39 6.19
C ASN A 174 -1.15 17.63 7.38
N ILE A 175 -1.84 17.67 8.51
CA ILE A 175 -1.40 17.05 9.77
C ILE A 175 -1.18 15.54 9.64
N LEU A 176 -1.97 14.86 8.79
CA LEU A 176 -1.85 13.42 8.58
C LEU A 176 -0.58 13.11 7.78
N ILE A 177 -0.28 13.87 6.73
CA ILE A 177 0.97 13.71 5.97
C ILE A 177 2.17 14.00 6.88
N LYS A 178 2.13 15.06 7.70
CA LYS A 178 3.19 15.33 8.69
C LYS A 178 3.43 14.14 9.63
N SER A 179 2.34 13.55 10.15
CA SER A 179 2.44 12.40 11.05
C SER A 179 3.09 11.19 10.37
N GLU A 180 2.75 10.93 9.10
CA GLU A 180 3.37 9.86 8.32
C GLU A 180 4.82 10.17 7.93
N LEU A 181 5.16 11.43 7.66
CA LEU A 181 6.55 11.85 7.42
C LEU A 181 7.42 11.61 8.65
N ILE A 182 6.92 11.89 9.85
CA ILE A 182 7.62 11.60 11.11
C ILE A 182 7.89 10.10 11.25
N LEU A 183 6.87 9.27 11.02
CA LEU A 183 7.01 7.81 11.05
C LEU A 183 7.94 7.32 9.93
N ALA A 184 7.87 7.89 8.73
CA ALA A 184 8.72 7.53 7.61
C ALA A 184 10.18 7.86 7.91
N ILE A 185 10.48 9.04 8.47
CA ILE A 185 11.82 9.43 8.96
C ILE A 185 12.35 8.40 9.95
N ALA A 186 11.54 8.00 10.94
CA ALA A 186 11.94 6.94 11.87
C ALA A 186 12.22 5.61 11.15
N ASN A 187 11.38 5.23 10.19
CA ASN A 187 11.53 4.01 9.40
C ASN A 187 12.73 4.02 8.45
N LEU A 188 13.23 5.20 8.04
CA LEU A 188 14.50 5.29 7.29
C LEU A 188 15.64 4.72 8.11
N ASN A 189 15.60 4.86 9.44
CA ASN A 189 16.65 4.48 10.38
C ASN A 189 18.04 4.98 9.89
N ASP A 190 18.07 6.22 9.41
CA ASP A 190 19.30 6.97 9.13
C ASP A 190 19.93 7.42 10.47
N PRO A 191 21.27 7.49 10.59
CA PRO A 191 21.93 7.96 11.81
C PRO A 191 21.39 9.29 12.36
N ASN A 192 20.95 10.19 11.46
CA ASN A 192 20.43 11.51 11.82
C ASN A 192 18.90 11.55 12.03
N SER A 193 18.19 10.42 11.93
CA SER A 193 16.72 10.41 12.04
C SER A 193 16.26 10.88 13.43
N LEU A 194 16.91 10.39 14.49
CA LEU A 194 16.52 10.73 15.87
C LEU A 194 16.74 12.21 16.17
N SER A 195 17.91 12.75 15.84
CA SER A 195 18.20 14.18 16.04
C SER A 195 17.27 15.05 15.22
N THR A 196 16.96 14.65 13.98
CA THR A 196 16.00 15.37 13.12
C THR A 196 14.61 15.44 13.77
N LEU A 197 14.10 14.33 14.29
CA LEU A 197 12.79 14.31 14.95
C LEU A 197 12.78 15.15 16.23
N ILE A 198 13.82 15.05 17.07
CA ILE A 198 13.93 15.84 18.32
C ILE A 198 13.95 17.34 18.00
N SER A 199 14.80 17.78 17.07
CA SER A 199 14.87 19.20 16.68
C SER A 199 13.55 19.70 16.10
N TYR A 200 12.83 18.87 15.34
CA TYR A 200 11.50 19.24 14.84
C TYR A 200 10.48 19.38 15.98
N TYR A 201 10.45 18.44 16.92
CA TYR A 201 9.57 18.52 18.09
C TYR A 201 9.85 19.77 18.92
N ASP A 202 11.12 20.10 19.18
CA ASP A 202 11.50 21.27 19.98
C ASP A 202 11.02 22.58 19.33
N MET A 203 11.12 22.68 18.00
CA MET A 203 10.69 23.85 17.24
C MET A 203 9.16 24.00 17.17
N TYR A 204 8.42 22.90 17.13
CA TYR A 204 6.96 22.89 16.94
C TYR A 204 6.19 22.32 18.13
N LYS A 205 6.75 22.38 19.35
CA LYS A 205 6.23 21.71 20.54
C LYS A 205 4.73 21.92 20.79
N LYS A 206 4.23 23.13 20.52
CA LYS A 206 2.81 23.49 20.67
C LYS A 206 1.89 22.69 19.74
N ASP A 207 2.34 22.39 18.51
CA ASP A 207 1.57 21.62 17.53
C ASP A 207 1.37 20.18 17.99
N PHE A 208 2.37 19.59 18.64
CA PHE A 208 2.31 18.25 19.22
C PHE A 208 1.34 18.17 20.41
N THR A 209 1.29 19.21 21.24
CA THR A 209 0.31 19.27 22.34
C THR A 209 -1.13 19.32 21.82
N ASN A 210 -1.34 19.98 20.68
CA ASN A 210 -2.68 20.19 20.11
C ASN A 210 -3.11 19.09 19.12
N SER A 211 -2.22 18.17 18.75
CA SER A 211 -2.51 17.12 17.76
C SER A 211 -2.09 15.76 18.28
N ILE A 212 -3.09 14.93 18.60
CA ILE A 212 -2.87 13.54 19.01
C ILE A 212 -2.15 12.73 17.93
N PHE A 213 -2.38 13.03 16.65
CA PHE A 213 -1.72 12.35 15.53
C PHE A 213 -0.22 12.64 15.48
N LEU A 214 0.18 13.90 15.67
CA LEU A 214 1.60 14.27 15.72
C LEU A 214 2.28 13.68 16.96
N ALA A 215 1.65 13.81 18.13
CA ALA A 215 2.18 13.25 19.38
C ALA A 215 2.39 11.74 19.25
N TYR A 216 1.38 11.01 18.78
CA TYR A 216 1.46 9.57 18.56
C TYR A 216 2.56 9.20 17.58
N ALA A 217 2.64 9.87 16.43
CA ALA A 217 3.66 9.60 15.42
C ALA A 217 5.07 9.84 15.95
N PHE A 218 5.29 10.93 16.68
CA PHE A 218 6.59 11.24 17.28
C PHE A 218 7.02 10.21 18.32
N VAL A 219 6.15 9.91 19.29
CA VAL A 219 6.44 8.92 20.35
C VAL A 219 6.72 7.55 19.72
N SER A 220 5.89 7.12 18.77
CA SER A 220 6.05 5.84 18.08
C SER A 220 7.35 5.80 17.27
N GLY A 221 7.68 6.88 16.56
CA GLY A 221 8.90 6.99 15.77
C GLY A 221 10.18 6.98 16.62
N VAL A 222 10.20 7.75 17.71
CA VAL A 222 11.32 7.79 18.65
C VAL A 222 11.50 6.43 19.32
N ASN A 223 10.42 5.80 19.79
CA ASN A 223 10.46 4.47 20.39
C ASN A 223 11.07 3.44 19.42
N PHE A 224 10.61 3.42 18.16
CA PHE A 224 11.16 2.53 17.13
C PHE A 224 12.66 2.72 16.91
N LEU A 225 13.14 3.97 16.83
CA LEU A 225 14.56 4.29 16.66
C LEU A 225 15.39 3.84 17.86
N CYS A 226 14.91 4.09 19.08
CA CYS A 226 15.59 3.69 20.32
C CYS A 226 15.70 2.16 20.42
N GLN A 227 14.61 1.43 20.18
CA GLN A 227 14.61 -0.03 20.17
C GLN A 227 15.57 -0.61 19.13
N THR A 228 15.59 -0.04 17.92
CA THR A 228 16.48 -0.51 16.85
C THR A 228 17.96 -0.27 17.20
N LYS A 229 18.28 0.89 17.80
CA LYS A 229 19.65 1.18 18.26
C LYS A 229 20.06 0.23 19.40
N ALA A 230 19.19 0.01 20.39
CA ALA A 230 19.44 -0.91 21.48
C ALA A 230 19.69 -2.34 20.98
N TYR A 231 18.86 -2.82 20.06
CA TYR A 231 19.05 -4.12 19.41
C TYR A 231 20.43 -4.25 18.75
N ASN A 232 20.85 -3.25 17.98
CA ASN A 232 22.15 -3.29 17.29
C ASN A 232 23.33 -3.34 18.28
N ILE A 233 23.24 -2.61 19.40
CA ILE A 233 24.24 -2.65 20.47
C ILE A 233 24.28 -4.05 21.08
N LEU A 234 23.13 -4.59 21.48
CA LEU A 234 23.03 -5.92 22.08
C LEU A 234 23.51 -7.03 21.12
N TYR A 235 23.17 -6.94 19.84
CA TYR A 235 23.61 -7.89 18.82
C TYR A 235 25.12 -7.82 18.57
N SER A 236 25.70 -6.61 18.55
CA SER A 236 27.16 -6.43 18.47
C SER A 236 27.87 -7.02 19.69
N LEU A 237 27.32 -6.79 20.89
CA LEU A 237 27.84 -7.38 22.11
C LEU A 237 27.75 -8.91 22.08
N TYR A 238 26.64 -9.46 21.60
CA TYR A 238 26.48 -10.90 21.41
C TYR A 238 27.54 -11.47 20.46
N ILE A 239 27.65 -10.96 19.23
CA ILE A 239 28.64 -11.45 18.25
C ILE A 239 30.07 -11.40 18.81
N ASN A 240 30.45 -10.27 19.42
CA ASN A 240 31.84 -10.02 19.82
C ASN A 240 32.18 -10.63 21.19
N TYR A 241 31.18 -10.91 22.02
CA TYR A 241 31.35 -11.37 23.40
C TYR A 241 30.34 -12.46 23.77
N ASN A 242 30.14 -13.44 22.90
CA ASN A 242 29.19 -14.55 23.11
C ASN A 242 29.35 -15.22 24.49
N GLU A 243 30.57 -15.30 25.02
CA GLU A 243 30.82 -15.87 26.35
C GLU A 243 30.23 -15.06 27.51
N ILE A 244 30.12 -13.73 27.40
CA ILE A 244 29.62 -12.86 28.48
C ILE A 244 28.12 -13.08 28.69
N LEU A 245 27.35 -13.31 27.62
CA LEU A 245 25.91 -13.56 27.70
C LEU A 245 25.56 -15.00 28.09
N LEU A 246 26.47 -15.96 27.85
CA LEU A 246 26.29 -17.36 28.24
C LEU A 246 26.63 -17.64 29.71
N ARG A 247 27.40 -16.76 30.37
CA ARG A 247 27.74 -16.85 31.80
C ARG A 247 26.62 -16.36 32.74
N GLY A 248 25.49 -15.92 32.19
CA GLY A 248 24.29 -15.54 32.95
C GLY A 248 23.30 -16.69 33.20
N ARG A 249 23.70 -17.96 32.99
CA ARG A 249 22.94 -19.16 33.38
C ARG A 249 23.57 -19.83 34.58
#